data_AF-A0A3C2AF55-F1
#
_entry.id   AF-A0A3C2AF55-F1
#
_cell.length_a   1.000
_cell.length_b   1.000
_cell.length_c   1.000
_cell.angle_alpha   90.00
_cell.angle_beta   90.00
_cell.angle_gamma   90.00
#
_symmetry.space_group_name_H-M   'P 1'
#
loop_
_entity.id
_entity.type
_entity.pdbx_description
1 polymer ?
#
loop_
_entity_poly.entity_id
_entity_poly.type
_entity_poly.pdbx_seq_one_letter_code
_entity_poly.pdbx_strand_id
1 'polypeptide(L)'
;MLLISFSDTLSNPYAATLVEYNSLCPNNLMYWEAIQQGARDGFSVFDMGRSQAGRGTYEFKKQWGAEPVQLYYQYLFAEDEKENREKFFNLEESPLFNIYSFVWRRLPTTVTNLIGNYLVKQLYTA
;
A
#
# COMPACT_ATOMS: atom_id res chain seq x y z
N MET A 1 -12.88 3.37 -8.16
CA MET A 1 -12.47 3.83 -6.81
C MET A 1 -13.55 3.47 -5.82
N LEU A 2 -13.19 3.03 -4.63
CA LEU A 2 -14.09 2.82 -3.50
C LEU A 2 -13.90 3.97 -2.50
N LEU A 3 -15.01 4.56 -2.05
CA LEU A 3 -15.02 5.62 -1.05
C LEU A 3 -15.78 5.17 0.18
N ILE A 4 -15.27 5.50 1.36
CA ILE A 4 -15.90 5.21 2.65
C ILE A 4 -15.90 6.51 3.45
N SER A 5 -17.06 6.90 3.96
CA SER A 5 -17.22 8.07 4.83
C SER A 5 -17.28 7.67 6.30
N PHE A 6 -16.59 8.42 7.16
CA PHE A 6 -16.76 8.33 8.60
C PHE A 6 -16.57 9.70 9.23
N SER A 7 -17.54 10.13 10.05
CA SER A 7 -17.56 11.48 10.62
C SER A 7 -17.42 12.56 9.54
N ASP A 8 -16.43 13.42 9.63
CA ASP A 8 -16.13 14.51 8.70
C ASP A 8 -15.12 14.15 7.60
N THR A 9 -14.74 12.87 7.52
CA THR A 9 -13.70 12.37 6.62
C THR A 9 -14.27 11.45 5.54
N LEU A 10 -13.87 11.70 4.29
CA LEU A 10 -14.07 10.80 3.15
C LEU A 10 -12.75 10.12 2.79
N SER A 11 -12.68 8.79 2.97
CA SER A 11 -11.48 8.00 2.75
C SER A 11 -11.54 7.19 1.45
N ASN A 12 -10.40 7.11 0.77
CA ASN A 12 -10.20 6.24 -0.40
C ASN A 12 -9.30 5.04 -0.05
N PRO A 13 -9.88 3.91 0.41
CA PRO A 13 -9.11 2.69 0.70
C PRO A 13 -8.62 1.96 -0.56
N TYR A 14 -9.29 2.15 -1.72
CA TYR A 14 -8.98 1.39 -2.92
C TYR A 14 -9.30 2.13 -4.21
N ALA A 15 -8.28 2.25 -5.08
CA ALA A 15 -8.44 2.75 -6.43
C ALA A 15 -7.65 1.85 -7.39
N ALA A 16 -8.23 1.59 -8.56
CA ALA A 16 -7.60 0.81 -9.61
C ALA A 16 -8.09 1.31 -10.97
N THR A 17 -7.21 1.20 -11.95
CA THR A 17 -7.47 1.48 -13.37
C THR A 17 -6.92 0.35 -14.20
N LEU A 18 -7.53 0.11 -15.36
CA LEU A 18 -6.94 -0.78 -16.36
C LEU A 18 -5.67 -0.12 -16.92
N VAL A 19 -4.59 -0.90 -16.96
CA VAL A 19 -3.24 -0.42 -17.32
C VAL A 19 -3.22 0.20 -18.73
N GLU A 20 -3.96 -0.39 -19.66
CA GLU A 20 -4.11 0.05 -21.05
C GLU A 20 -4.63 1.49 -21.20
N TYR A 21 -5.34 2.03 -20.20
CA TYR A 21 -5.85 3.41 -20.21
C TYR A 21 -5.03 4.38 -19.37
N ASN A 22 -3.89 3.98 -18.79
CA ASN A 22 -3.11 4.86 -17.93
C ASN A 22 -2.64 6.15 -18.63
N SER A 23 -2.45 6.11 -19.96
CA SER A 23 -2.10 7.29 -20.79
C SER A 23 -3.19 8.37 -20.81
N LEU A 24 -4.45 8.00 -20.55
CA LEU A 24 -5.57 8.93 -20.42
C LEU A 24 -5.72 9.48 -19.00
N CYS A 25 -4.85 9.06 -18.09
CA CYS A 25 -4.86 9.46 -16.68
C CYS A 25 -6.22 9.28 -15.96
N PRO A 26 -6.95 8.15 -16.09
CA PRO A 26 -8.26 7.97 -15.46
C PRO A 26 -8.23 8.07 -13.93
N ASN A 27 -7.09 7.77 -13.29
CA ASN A 27 -6.93 8.00 -11.85
C ASN A 27 -7.08 9.48 -11.49
N ASN A 28 -6.51 10.40 -12.27
CA ASN A 28 -6.64 11.84 -11.98
C ASN A 28 -8.10 12.28 -12.01
N LEU A 29 -8.86 11.81 -13.00
CA LEU A 29 -10.29 12.08 -13.09
C LEU A 29 -11.05 11.50 -11.89
N MET A 30 -10.78 10.26 -11.50
CA MET A 30 -11.45 9.65 -10.34
C MET A 30 -11.16 10.41 -9.05
N TYR A 31 -9.92 10.85 -8.80
CA TYR A 31 -9.59 11.64 -7.62
C TYR A 31 -10.23 13.03 -7.66
N TRP A 32 -10.23 13.69 -8.82
CA TRP A 32 -10.92 14.97 -9.01
C TRP A 32 -12.40 14.87 -8.62
N GLU A 33 -13.12 13.91 -9.20
CA GLU A 33 -14.54 13.72 -8.94
C GLU A 33 -14.81 13.34 -7.48
N ALA A 34 -13.96 12.50 -6.88
CA ALA A 34 -14.09 12.11 -5.47
C ALA A 34 -13.91 13.29 -4.50
N ILE A 35 -12.93 14.15 -4.75
CA ILE A 35 -12.69 15.36 -3.94
C ILE A 35 -13.85 16.35 -4.12
N GLN A 36 -14.29 16.57 -5.36
CA GLN A 36 -15.45 17.44 -5.61
C GLN A 36 -16.72 16.92 -4.94
N GLN A 37 -16.95 15.61 -5.00
CA GLN A 37 -18.08 14.99 -4.32
C GLN A 37 -17.98 15.15 -2.80
N GLY A 38 -16.80 14.91 -2.22
CA GLY A 38 -16.57 15.13 -0.80
C GLY A 38 -16.85 16.56 -0.35
N ALA A 39 -16.40 17.54 -1.14
CA ALA A 39 -16.67 18.95 -0.86
C ALA A 39 -18.16 19.30 -0.98
N ARG A 40 -18.87 18.76 -1.98
CA ARG A 40 -20.33 18.96 -2.14
C ARG A 40 -21.12 18.34 -0.98
N ASP A 41 -20.68 17.20 -0.48
CA ASP A 41 -21.33 16.48 0.61
C ASP A 41 -20.96 17.02 2.01
N GLY A 42 -20.11 18.05 2.07
CA GLY A 42 -19.76 18.75 3.31
C GLY A 42 -18.65 18.10 4.12
N PHE A 43 -17.88 17.17 3.56
CA PHE A 43 -16.69 16.61 4.21
C PHE A 43 -15.56 17.65 4.26
N SER A 44 -14.90 17.75 5.41
CA SER A 44 -13.77 18.66 5.65
C SER A 44 -12.43 18.02 5.28
N VAL A 45 -12.34 16.68 5.31
CA VAL A 45 -11.11 15.92 5.09
C VAL A 45 -11.31 14.89 3.98
N PHE A 46 -10.35 14.86 3.04
CA PHE A 46 -10.24 13.79 2.06
C PHE A 46 -8.98 12.96 2.35
N ASP A 47 -9.17 11.75 2.86
CA ASP A 47 -8.08 10.85 3.21
C ASP A 47 -7.69 9.97 2.00
N MET A 48 -6.51 10.25 1.45
CA MET A 48 -5.94 9.51 0.30
C MET A 48 -5.30 8.17 0.70
N GLY A 49 -5.40 7.76 1.97
CA GLY A 49 -4.90 6.52 2.52
C GLY A 49 -3.38 6.51 2.71
N ARG A 50 -2.85 5.39 3.22
CA ARG A 50 -1.41 5.23 3.47
C ARG A 50 -0.56 5.22 2.20
N SER A 51 0.69 5.68 2.30
CA SER A 51 1.73 5.51 1.28
C SER A 51 3.10 5.55 1.92
N GLN A 52 4.05 4.77 1.39
CA GLN A 52 5.44 4.80 1.83
C GLN A 52 6.13 6.03 1.23
N ALA A 53 6.87 6.77 2.06
CA ALA A 53 7.62 7.95 1.63
C ALA A 53 8.61 7.59 0.50
N GLY A 54 8.77 8.49 -0.47
CA GLY A 54 9.68 8.30 -1.60
C GLY A 54 9.21 7.27 -2.64
N ARG A 55 7.99 6.72 -2.52
CA ARG A 55 7.37 5.87 -3.56
C ARG A 55 6.45 6.70 -4.45
N GLY A 56 6.17 6.20 -5.66
CA GLY A 56 5.34 6.91 -6.64
C GLY A 56 3.92 7.25 -6.16
N THR A 57 3.33 6.42 -5.30
CA THR A 57 2.00 6.71 -4.71
C THR A 57 2.03 7.85 -3.70
N TYR A 58 3.16 8.08 -3.02
CA TYR A 58 3.35 9.23 -2.13
C TYR A 58 3.52 10.52 -2.94
N GLU A 59 4.35 10.50 -3.98
CA GLU A 59 4.53 11.65 -4.88
C GLU A 59 3.25 12.03 -5.61
N PHE A 60 2.47 11.04 -6.07
CA PHE A 60 1.15 11.26 -6.65
C PHE A 60 0.22 12.05 -5.71
N LYS A 61 0.14 11.66 -4.43
CA LYS A 61 -0.73 12.33 -3.44
C LYS A 61 -0.27 13.76 -3.14
N LYS A 62 1.04 13.98 -3.06
CA LYS A 62 1.60 15.33 -2.85
C LYS A 62 1.17 16.31 -3.93
N GLN A 63 1.03 15.87 -5.19
CA GLN A 63 0.58 16.71 -6.30
C GLN A 63 -0.85 17.25 -6.12
N TRP A 64 -1.68 16.59 -5.31
CA TRP A 64 -3.04 17.02 -4.96
C TRP A 64 -3.09 17.99 -3.77
N GLY A 65 -1.93 18.38 -3.21
CA GLY A 65 -1.87 19.21 -2.00
C GLY A 65 -2.09 18.42 -0.70
N ALA A 66 -2.05 17.09 -0.74
CA ALA A 66 -2.20 16.28 0.45
C ALA A 66 -1.03 16.44 1.43
N GLU A 67 -1.36 16.71 2.69
CA GLU A 67 -0.38 16.80 3.77
C GLU A 67 -0.08 15.41 4.35
N PRO A 68 1.20 15.00 4.46
CA PRO A 68 1.55 13.69 5.00
C PRO A 68 1.37 13.66 6.51
N VAL A 69 0.57 12.70 6.99
CA VAL A 69 0.44 12.39 8.42
C VAL A 69 1.22 11.11 8.73
N GLN A 70 2.15 11.18 9.68
CA GLN A 70 2.94 10.01 10.09
C GLN A 70 2.04 8.97 10.76
N LEU A 71 2.04 7.75 10.22
CA LEU A 71 1.39 6.60 10.83
C LEU A 71 2.37 5.86 11.73
N TYR A 72 1.96 5.58 12.96
CA TYR A 72 2.74 4.79 13.92
C TYR A 72 2.18 3.36 13.95
N TYR A 73 2.91 2.44 13.33
CA TYR A 73 2.54 1.03 13.33
C TYR A 73 3.03 0.33 14.58
N GLN A 74 2.15 -0.45 15.21
CA GLN A 74 2.49 -1.31 16.33
C GLN A 74 2.58 -2.75 15.85
N TYR A 75 3.66 -3.41 16.23
CA TYR A 75 3.93 -4.79 15.87
C TYR A 75 4.12 -5.59 17.16
N LEU A 76 3.36 -6.67 17.27
CA LEU A 76 3.45 -7.61 18.37
C LEU A 76 4.41 -8.73 17.96
N PHE A 77 5.48 -8.91 18.73
CA PHE A 77 6.40 -10.03 18.60
C PHE A 77 6.50 -10.72 19.96
N ALA A 78 6.76 -12.02 19.97
CA ALA A 78 7.07 -12.73 21.20
C ALA A 78 8.38 -12.19 21.82
N GLU A 79 8.52 -12.33 23.15
CA GLU A 79 9.63 -11.72 23.91
C GLU A 79 11.01 -12.24 23.50
N ASP A 80 11.08 -13.47 23.01
CA ASP A 80 12.27 -14.18 22.54
C ASP A 80 12.68 -13.85 21.10
N GLU A 81 11.87 -13.07 20.36
CA GLU A 81 12.07 -12.79 18.93
C GLU A 81 12.72 -11.43 18.63
N LYS A 82 13.59 -10.93 19.52
CA LYS A 82 14.26 -9.63 19.31
C LYS A 82 15.07 -9.55 18.00
N GLU A 83 15.77 -10.62 17.64
CA GLU A 83 16.56 -10.67 16.40
C GLU A 83 15.66 -10.69 15.15
N ASN A 84 14.52 -11.39 15.22
CA ASN A 84 13.54 -11.43 14.12
C ASN A 84 12.88 -10.07 13.92
N ARG A 85 12.63 -9.32 15.00
CA ARG A 85 12.10 -7.96 14.96
C ARG A 85 12.99 -7.00 14.17
N GLU A 86 14.30 -6.97 14.46
CA GLU A 86 15.24 -6.10 13.74
C GLU A 86 15.37 -6.48 12.27
N LYS A 87 15.43 -7.77 11.96
CA LYS A 87 15.44 -8.26 10.57
C LYS A 87 14.18 -7.87 9.82
N PHE A 88 13.01 -7.94 10.47
CA PHE A 88 11.73 -7.59 9.87
C PHE A 88 11.66 -6.11 9.46
N PHE A 89 12.11 -5.19 10.31
CA PHE A 89 12.08 -3.76 9.98
C PHE A 89 13.08 -3.36 8.88
N ASN A 90 14.24 -4.02 8.81
CA ASN A 90 15.28 -3.73 7.83
C ASN A 90 15.18 -4.58 6.55
N LEU A 91 14.10 -5.34 6.39
CA LEU A 91 14.00 -6.37 5.36
C LEU A 91 13.99 -5.78 3.94
N GLU A 92 13.32 -4.64 3.73
CA GLU A 92 13.29 -3.93 2.44
C GLU A 92 14.63 -3.29 2.07
N GLU A 93 15.48 -2.98 3.05
CA GLU A 93 16.81 -2.38 2.84
C GLU A 93 17.89 -3.44 2.56
N SER A 94 17.58 -4.71 2.81
CA SER A 94 18.52 -5.80 2.60
C SER A 94 18.79 -6.05 1.11
N PRO A 95 20.07 -6.09 0.67
CA PRO A 95 20.42 -6.47 -0.70
C PRO A 95 19.87 -7.85 -1.11
N LEU A 96 19.77 -8.77 -0.14
CA LEU A 96 19.22 -10.11 -0.38
C LEU A 96 17.73 -10.06 -0.74
N PHE A 97 16.97 -9.13 -0.15
CA PHE A 97 15.54 -8.99 -0.46
C PHE A 97 15.32 -8.61 -1.92
N ASN A 98 16.18 -7.76 -2.48
CA ASN A 98 16.12 -7.40 -3.90
C ASN A 98 16.43 -8.60 -4.81
N ILE A 99 17.42 -9.42 -4.44
CA ILE A 99 17.77 -10.64 -5.17
C ILE A 99 16.61 -11.64 -5.12
N TYR A 100 16.07 -11.93 -3.93
CA TYR A 100 14.94 -12.84 -3.77
C TYR A 100 13.72 -12.35 -4.56
N SER A 101 13.39 -11.06 -4.47
CA SER A 101 12.30 -10.45 -5.24
C SER A 101 12.49 -10.59 -6.75
N PHE A 102 13.73 -10.40 -7.24
CA PHE A 102 14.06 -10.54 -8.65
C PHE A 102 13.92 -11.98 -9.15
N VAL A 103 14.45 -12.94 -8.38
CA VAL A 103 14.37 -14.37 -8.68
C VAL A 103 12.91 -14.81 -8.66
N TRP A 104 12.17 -14.46 -7.61
CA TRP A 104 10.76 -14.83 -7.45
C TRP A 104 9.91 -14.37 -8.63
N ARG A 105 10.09 -13.14 -9.11
CA ARG A 105 9.38 -12.59 -10.28
C ARG A 105 9.67 -13.32 -11.60
N ARG A 106 10.75 -14.11 -11.67
CA ARG A 106 11.16 -14.88 -12.87
C ARG A 106 10.84 -16.37 -12.77
N LEU A 107 10.44 -16.86 -11.60
CA LEU A 107 10.10 -18.27 -11.43
C LEU A 107 8.80 -18.60 -12.18
N PRO A 108 8.68 -19.81 -12.76
CA PRO A 108 7.42 -20.28 -13.32
C PRO A 108 6.33 -20.37 -12.26
N THR A 109 5.09 -20.12 -12.67
CA THR A 109 3.92 -20.08 -11.76
C THR A 109 3.74 -21.37 -10.96
N THR A 110 4.08 -22.53 -11.53
CA THR A 110 4.03 -23.82 -10.81
C THR A 110 4.93 -23.84 -9.59
N VAL A 111 6.14 -23.27 -9.70
CA VAL A 111 7.11 -23.22 -8.60
C VAL A 111 6.66 -22.20 -7.55
N THR A 112 6.23 -21.01 -7.98
CA THR A 112 5.75 -19.98 -7.05
C THR A 112 4.51 -20.43 -6.30
N ASN A 113 3.63 -21.23 -6.91
CA ASN A 113 2.45 -21.77 -6.23
C ASN A 113 2.84 -22.82 -5.18
N LEU A 114 3.77 -23.73 -5.50
CA LEU A 114 4.21 -24.76 -4.55
C LEU A 114 4.94 -24.15 -3.35
N ILE A 115 5.93 -23.30 -3.61
CA ILE A 115 6.73 -22.64 -2.56
C ILE A 115 5.87 -21.62 -1.81
N GLY A 116 5.08 -20.81 -2.52
CA GLY A 116 4.22 -19.79 -1.92
C GLY A 116 3.21 -20.39 -0.96
N ASN A 117 2.54 -21.49 -1.33
CA ASN A 117 1.60 -22.18 -0.43
C ASN A 117 2.29 -22.71 0.83
N TYR A 118 3.53 -23.19 0.73
CA TYR A 118 4.30 -23.63 1.88
C TYR A 118 4.69 -22.44 2.79
N LEU A 119 5.19 -21.35 2.21
CA LEU A 119 5.59 -20.15 2.96
C LEU A 119 4.41 -19.50 3.67
N VAL A 120 3.27 -19.35 2.99
CA VAL A 120 2.06 -18.74 3.56
C VAL A 120 1.53 -19.56 4.74
N LYS A 121 1.61 -20.90 4.70
CA LYS A 121 1.25 -21.74 5.86
C LYS A 121 2.09 -21.43 7.09
N GLN A 122 3.38 -21.15 6.93
CA GLN A 122 4.25 -20.78 8.04
C GLN A 122 3.84 -19.44 8.68
N LEU A 123 3.27 -18.51 7.91
CA LEU A 123 2.80 -17.22 8.43
C LEU A 123 1.52 -17.33 9.27
N TYR A 124 0.72 -18.38 9.10
CA TYR A 124 -0.51 -18.59 9.88
C TYR A 124 -0.34 -19.54 11.07
N THR A 125 0.80 -20.24 11.15
CA THR A 125 1.07 -21.28 12.16
C THR A 125 2.06 -20.79 13.24
N ALA A 126 2.64 -19.60 13.06
CA ALA A 126 3.42 -18.88 14.05
C ALA A 126 2.53 -17.87 14.80
#